data_AF-A0A7W7LZ13-F1
#
_entry.id   AF-A0A7W7LZ13-F1
#
_cell.length_a   1.000
_cell.length_b   1.000
_cell.length_c   1.000
_cell.angle_alpha   90.00
_cell.angle_beta   90.00
_cell.angle_gamma   90.00
#
_symmetry.space_group_name_H-M   'P 1'
#
loop_
_entity.id
_entity.type
_entity.pdbx_description
1 polymer ?
#
loop_
_entity_poly.entity_id
_entity_poly.type
_entity_poly.pdbx_seq_one_letter_code
_entity_poly.pdbx_strand_id
1 'polypeptide(L)'
;MTDLQDASRFLGNAAMALRAAHVRTGTDHYAGIAAELKGLAERVRQLEDEARSKMHDLHSTDPERFARCRDGHEPWPGEIPAGFIPRHTCKDECLYHDRGVVEALMQCTCGQPPCRACEIGGKL
;
A
#
# COMPACT_ATOMS: atom_id res chain seq x y z
N MET A 1 0.00 -0.70 -0.25
CA MET A 1 1.41 -0.40 -0.61
C MET A 1 1.59 1.11 -0.75
N THR A 2 1.31 1.84 0.32
CA THR A 2 1.37 3.31 0.37
C THR A 2 2.62 3.78 1.10
N ASP A 3 3.05 3.06 2.14
CA ASP A 3 4.08 3.54 3.06
C ASP A 3 5.48 3.61 2.41
N LEU A 4 5.84 2.63 1.57
CA LEU A 4 7.09 2.66 0.80
C LEU A 4 7.08 3.77 -0.27
N GLN A 5 5.93 4.00 -0.90
CA GLN A 5 5.76 5.08 -1.88
C GLN A 5 5.89 6.45 -1.20
N ASP A 6 5.27 6.61 -0.03
CA ASP A 6 5.38 7.81 0.79
C ASP A 6 6.81 8.03 1.30
N ALA A 7 7.49 6.98 1.78
CA ALA A 7 8.88 7.06 2.18
C ALA A 7 9.78 7.53 1.00
N SER A 8 9.62 6.92 -0.17
CA SER A 8 10.32 7.31 -1.40
C SER A 8 10.06 8.79 -1.77
N ARG A 9 8.80 9.23 -1.67
CA ARG A 9 8.41 10.63 -1.91
C ARG A 9 9.04 11.60 -0.90
N PHE A 10 9.02 11.28 0.39
CA PHE A 10 9.60 12.12 1.44
C PHE A 10 11.12 12.26 1.29
N LEU A 11 11.81 11.16 0.98
CA LEU A 11 13.25 11.17 0.70
C LEU A 11 13.57 12.04 -0.53
N GLY A 12 12.78 11.91 -1.61
CA GLY A 12 12.94 12.74 -2.81
C GLY A 12 12.77 14.23 -2.52
N ASN A 13 11.75 14.59 -1.75
CA ASN A 13 11.49 15.97 -1.34
C ASN A 13 12.63 16.54 -0.47
N ALA A 14 13.09 15.77 0.51
CA ALA A 14 14.20 16.18 1.36
C ALA A 14 15.51 16.38 0.56
N ALA A 15 15.82 15.47 -0.37
CA ALA A 15 16.98 15.60 -1.25
C ALA A 15 16.90 16.85 -2.15
N MET A 16 15.70 17.18 -2.67
CA MET A 16 15.50 18.42 -3.43
C MET A 16 15.70 19.68 -2.58
N ALA A 17 15.18 19.69 -1.35
CA ALA A 17 15.35 20.82 -0.44
C ALA A 17 16.83 21.07 -0.09
N LEU A 18 17.60 20.01 0.15
CA LEU A 18 19.04 20.09 0.43
C LEU A 18 19.85 20.55 -0.79
N ARG A 19 19.52 20.09 -2.00
CA ARG A 19 20.12 20.64 -3.23
C ARG A 19 19.87 22.13 -3.37
N ALA A 20 18.64 22.58 -3.08
CA ALA A 20 18.33 23.99 -3.12
C ALA A 20 19.10 24.80 -2.06
N ALA A 21 19.33 24.23 -0.87
CA ALA A 21 20.18 24.84 0.15
C ALA A 21 21.65 24.92 -0.29
N HIS A 22 22.19 23.86 -0.90
CA HIS A 22 23.54 23.87 -1.49
C HIS A 22 23.68 24.98 -2.54
N VAL A 23 22.76 25.07 -3.50
CA VAL A 23 22.79 26.12 -4.55
C VAL A 23 22.80 27.53 -3.97
N ARG A 24 22.08 27.77 -2.86
CA ARG A 24 22.03 29.09 -2.22
C ARG A 24 23.23 29.43 -1.34
N THR A 25 23.90 28.42 -0.79
CA THR A 25 24.93 28.63 0.24
C THR A 25 26.35 28.30 -0.24
N GLY A 26 26.48 27.51 -1.30
CA GLY A 26 27.75 26.94 -1.74
C GLY A 26 28.30 25.83 -0.83
N THR A 27 27.58 25.46 0.24
CA THR A 27 28.08 24.49 1.22
C THR A 27 27.93 23.05 0.70
N ASP A 28 29.05 22.37 0.48
CA ASP A 28 29.09 20.99 -0.05
C ASP A 28 28.45 19.95 0.87
N HIS A 29 28.38 20.22 2.18
CA HIS A 29 27.75 19.33 3.14
C HIS A 29 26.29 19.03 2.77
N TYR A 30 25.52 20.03 2.29
CA TYR A 30 24.15 19.81 1.84
C TYR A 30 24.07 18.95 0.58
N ALA A 31 25.04 19.06 -0.33
CA ALA A 31 25.11 18.22 -1.52
C ALA A 31 25.41 16.76 -1.17
N GLY A 32 26.31 16.52 -0.20
CA GLY A 32 26.61 15.19 0.32
C GLY A 32 25.37 14.50 0.89
N ILE A 33 24.65 15.15 1.81
CA ILE A 33 23.41 14.59 2.38
C ILE A 33 22.36 14.35 1.30
N ALA A 34 22.22 15.27 0.33
CA ALA A 34 21.26 15.10 -0.77
C ALA A 34 21.58 13.86 -1.64
N ALA A 35 22.85 13.52 -1.81
CA ALA A 35 23.28 12.31 -2.51
C ALA A 35 22.96 11.04 -1.70
N GLU A 36 23.21 11.06 -0.40
CA GLU A 36 22.86 9.95 0.50
C GLU A 36 21.35 9.66 0.49
N LEU A 37 20.52 10.70 0.61
CA LEU A 37 19.07 10.56 0.55
C LEU A 37 18.58 10.01 -0.80
N LYS A 38 19.24 10.38 -1.91
CA LYS A 38 18.93 9.83 -3.23
C LYS A 38 19.22 8.33 -3.28
N GLY A 39 20.40 7.91 -2.81
CA GLY A 39 20.74 6.48 -2.74
C GLY A 39 19.79 5.69 -1.83
N LEU A 40 19.35 6.29 -0.72
CA LEU A 40 18.32 5.67 0.12
C LEU A 40 16.96 5.57 -0.58
N ALA A 41 16.54 6.60 -1.32
CA ALA A 41 15.29 6.57 -2.09
C ALA A 41 15.30 5.47 -3.15
N GLU A 42 16.44 5.24 -3.82
CA GLU A 42 16.60 4.14 -4.78
C GLU A 42 16.44 2.77 -4.12
N ARG A 43 17.01 2.57 -2.93
CA ARG A 43 16.83 1.34 -2.14
C ARG A 43 15.38 1.13 -1.70
N VAL A 44 14.68 2.20 -1.30
CA VAL A 44 13.26 2.11 -0.95
C VAL A 44 12.40 1.72 -2.16
N ARG A 45 12.74 2.20 -3.37
CA ARG A 45 12.06 1.77 -4.61
C ARG A 45 12.29 0.30 -4.92
N GLN A 46 13.50 -0.22 -4.71
CA GLN A 46 13.75 -1.66 -4.86
C GLN A 46 12.86 -2.49 -3.92
N LEU A 47 12.66 -2.05 -2.67
CA LEU A 47 11.73 -2.70 -1.74
C LEU A 47 10.28 -2.62 -2.21
N GLU A 48 9.87 -1.51 -2.83
CA GLU A 48 8.54 -1.38 -3.44
C GLU A 48 8.36 -2.38 -4.60
N ASP A 49 9.36 -2.48 -5.49
CA ASP A 49 9.34 -3.39 -6.62
C ASP A 49 9.31 -4.86 -6.16
N GLU A 50 10.08 -5.21 -5.14
CA GLU A 50 10.04 -6.53 -4.51
C GLU A 50 8.67 -6.85 -3.91
N ALA A 51 8.07 -5.90 -3.17
CA ALA A 51 6.73 -6.07 -2.61
C ALA A 51 5.68 -6.27 -3.71
N ARG A 52 5.80 -5.52 -4.81
CA ARG A 52 4.94 -5.63 -5.98
C ARG A 52 5.12 -6.96 -6.70
N SER A 53 6.35 -7.45 -6.86
CA SER A 53 6.63 -8.76 -7.44
C SER A 53 6.00 -9.85 -6.60
N LYS A 54 6.21 -9.83 -5.27
CA LYS A 54 5.62 -10.81 -4.34
C LYS A 54 4.09 -10.86 -4.44
N MET A 55 3.43 -9.72 -4.62
CA MET A 55 1.98 -9.69 -4.84
C MET A 55 1.56 -10.32 -6.17
N HIS A 56 2.30 -10.08 -7.25
CA HIS A 56 2.05 -10.72 -8.55
C HIS A 56 2.30 -12.23 -8.49
N ASP A 57 3.38 -12.64 -7.83
CA ASP A 57 3.72 -14.04 -7.64
C ASP A 57 2.65 -14.74 -6.82
N LEU A 58 2.16 -14.14 -5.73
CA LEU A 58 1.03 -14.67 -4.96
C LEU A 58 -0.23 -14.78 -5.82
N HIS A 59 -0.58 -13.73 -6.56
CA HIS A 59 -1.77 -13.75 -7.42
C HIS A 59 -1.70 -14.83 -8.51
N SER A 60 -0.51 -15.09 -9.06
CA SER A 60 -0.34 -16.11 -10.11
C SER A 60 -0.29 -17.54 -9.56
N THR A 61 0.28 -17.74 -8.37
CA THR A 61 0.47 -19.07 -7.78
C THR A 61 -0.70 -19.53 -6.90
N ASP A 62 -1.35 -18.61 -6.20
CA ASP A 62 -2.49 -18.87 -5.31
C ASP A 62 -3.48 -17.69 -5.35
N PRO A 63 -4.32 -17.62 -6.41
CA PRO A 63 -5.28 -16.54 -6.59
C PRO A 63 -6.31 -16.46 -5.45
N GLU A 64 -6.66 -17.59 -4.85
CA GLU A 64 -7.63 -17.64 -3.75
C GLU A 64 -7.05 -17.02 -2.49
N ARG A 65 -5.80 -17.35 -2.14
CA ARG A 65 -5.12 -16.70 -1.02
C ARG A 65 -4.90 -15.22 -1.27
N PHE A 66 -4.54 -14.84 -2.50
CA PHE A 66 -4.46 -13.42 -2.86
C PHE A 66 -5.79 -12.70 -2.57
N ALA A 67 -6.93 -13.28 -2.97
CA ALA A 67 -8.24 -12.71 -2.69
C ALA A 67 -8.52 -12.61 -1.17
N ARG A 68 -8.20 -13.66 -0.39
CA ARG A 68 -8.35 -13.62 1.08
C ARG A 68 -7.48 -12.55 1.73
N CYS A 69 -6.23 -12.36 1.28
CA CYS A 69 -5.36 -11.28 1.77
C CYS A 69 -5.91 -9.90 1.42
N ARG A 70 -6.28 -9.69 0.15
CA ARG A 70 -6.87 -8.44 -0.35
C ARG A 70 -8.14 -8.06 0.42
N ASP A 71 -8.98 -9.04 0.70
CA ASP A 71 -10.27 -8.84 1.35
C ASP A 71 -10.13 -8.76 2.88
N GLY A 72 -8.91 -8.81 3.42
CA GLY A 72 -8.62 -8.70 4.84
C GLY A 72 -9.08 -9.91 5.65
N HIS A 73 -9.25 -11.06 5.01
CA HIS A 73 -9.46 -12.32 5.69
C HIS A 73 -8.15 -12.88 6.21
N GLU A 74 -7.03 -12.72 5.51
CA GLU A 74 -5.72 -13.25 5.93
C GLU A 74 -4.66 -12.14 5.87
N PRO A 75 -3.61 -12.20 6.70
CA PRO A 75 -2.48 -11.30 6.55
C PRO A 75 -1.75 -11.55 5.23
N TRP A 76 -1.11 -10.52 4.70
CA TRP A 76 -0.21 -10.68 3.55
C TRP A 76 0.98 -11.57 3.92
N PRO A 77 1.57 -12.33 2.97
CA PRO A 77 2.79 -13.09 3.26
C PRO A 77 3.90 -12.19 3.81
N GLY A 78 4.40 -12.51 5.01
CA GLY A 78 5.42 -11.73 5.71
C GLY A 78 4.88 -10.61 6.61
N GLU A 79 3.58 -10.34 6.58
CA GLU A 79 2.94 -9.46 7.56
C GLU A 79 2.89 -10.15 8.93
N ILE A 80 3.35 -9.43 9.96
CA ILE A 80 3.35 -9.95 11.32
C ILE A 80 1.95 -9.87 11.94
N PRO A 81 1.58 -10.75 12.88
CA PRO A 81 0.24 -10.75 13.48
C PRO A 81 -0.17 -9.41 14.09
N ALA A 82 0.77 -8.68 14.69
CA ALA A 82 0.50 -7.37 15.30
C ALA A 82 0.29 -6.24 14.27
N GLY A 83 0.75 -6.42 13.03
CA GLY A 83 0.57 -5.45 11.94
C GLY A 83 -0.71 -5.69 11.14
N PHE A 84 -1.29 -6.90 11.24
CA PHE A 84 -2.49 -7.25 10.49
C PHE A 84 -3.73 -6.56 11.05
N ILE A 85 -4.32 -5.70 10.22
CA ILE A 85 -5.59 -5.03 10.50
C ILE A 85 -6.62 -5.53 9.49
N PRO A 86 -7.62 -6.33 9.90
CA PRO A 86 -8.66 -6.82 9.01
C PRO A 86 -9.42 -5.67 8.34
N ARG A 87 -9.76 -5.85 7.06
CA ARG A 87 -10.45 -4.85 6.25
C ARG A 87 -11.97 -4.94 6.42
N HIS A 88 -12.64 -3.78 6.48
CA HIS A 88 -14.10 -3.70 6.46
C HIS A 88 -14.65 -3.73 5.02
N THR A 89 -14.67 -4.90 4.38
CA THR A 89 -15.27 -5.06 3.04
C THR A 89 -16.77 -4.69 3.02
N CYS A 90 -17.45 -4.76 4.17
CA CYS A 90 -18.84 -4.34 4.32
C CYS A 90 -19.07 -2.82 4.14
N LYS A 91 -18.01 -2.01 4.14
CA LYS A 91 -18.08 -0.55 3.91
C LYS A 91 -17.65 -0.16 2.49
N ASP A 92 -17.40 -1.13 1.63
CA ASP A 92 -17.04 -0.85 0.25
C ASP A 92 -18.24 -0.35 -0.53
N GLU A 93 -18.03 0.71 -1.32
CA GLU A 93 -19.02 1.15 -2.29
C GLU A 93 -19.27 0.04 -3.32
N CYS A 94 -20.53 -0.31 -3.51
CA CYS A 94 -20.97 -1.23 -4.54
C CYS A 94 -21.13 -0.49 -5.86
N LEU A 95 -20.33 -0.83 -6.87
CA LEU A 95 -20.41 -0.18 -8.18
C LEU A 95 -21.79 -0.30 -8.84
N TYR A 96 -22.53 -1.37 -8.58
CA TYR A 96 -23.87 -1.53 -9.12
C TYR A 96 -24.91 -0.65 -8.41
N HIS A 97 -25.03 -0.76 -7.08
CA HIS A 97 -26.07 -0.03 -6.34
C HIS A 97 -25.70 1.43 -6.03
N ASP A 98 -24.44 1.70 -5.70
CA ASP A 98 -23.99 3.04 -5.30
C ASP A 98 -23.54 3.89 -6.49
N ARG A 99 -23.08 3.25 -7.58
CA ARG A 99 -22.58 3.95 -8.78
C ARG A 99 -23.37 3.66 -10.06
N GLY A 100 -24.34 2.75 -10.04
CA GLY A 100 -25.22 2.46 -11.19
C GLY A 100 -24.53 1.74 -12.36
N VAL A 101 -23.36 1.13 -12.14
CA VAL A 101 -22.60 0.42 -13.19
C VAL A 101 -23.21 -0.97 -13.40
N VAL A 102 -24.06 -1.10 -14.42
CA VAL A 102 -24.83 -2.34 -14.71
C VAL A 102 -23.91 -3.52 -15.03
N GLU A 103 -22.78 -3.27 -15.68
CA GLU A 103 -21.76 -4.28 -15.99
C GLU A 103 -21.12 -4.89 -14.72
N ALA A 104 -21.22 -4.20 -13.58
CA ALA A 104 -20.72 -4.64 -12.29
C ALA A 104 -21.76 -5.43 -11.48
N LEU A 105 -22.92 -5.79 -12.03
CA LEU A 105 -23.96 -6.56 -11.32
C LEU A 105 -23.41 -7.84 -10.68
N MET A 106 -22.55 -8.57 -11.39
CA MET A 106 -21.92 -9.80 -10.90
C MET A 106 -20.83 -9.55 -9.84
N GLN A 107 -20.48 -8.30 -9.58
CA GLN A 107 -19.49 -7.86 -8.58
C GLN A 107 -20.15 -7.20 -7.36
N CYS A 108 -21.49 -7.28 -7.25
CA CYS A 108 -22.24 -6.68 -6.15
C CYS A 108 -21.87 -7.31 -4.79
N THR A 109 -21.59 -6.46 -3.80
CA THR A 109 -21.20 -6.86 -2.43
C THR A 109 -22.29 -6.66 -1.38
N CYS A 110 -23.43 -6.03 -1.72
CA CYS A 110 -24.46 -5.53 -0.78
C CYS A 110 -25.22 -6.62 0.03
N GLY A 111 -24.94 -7.90 -0.19
CA GLY A 111 -25.56 -9.02 0.53
C GLY A 111 -24.56 -10.02 1.10
N GLN A 112 -23.27 -9.68 1.14
CA GLN A 112 -22.23 -10.55 1.68
C GLN A 112 -22.37 -10.67 3.21
N PRO A 113 -21.95 -11.81 3.81
CA PRO A 113 -21.90 -11.97 5.26
C PRO A 113 -20.97 -10.93 5.90
N PRO A 114 -21.05 -10.72 7.23
CA PRO A 114 -20.17 -9.80 7.93
C PRO A 114 -18.70 -10.06 7.58
N CYS A 115 -17.95 -9.00 7.27
CA CYS A 115 -16.52 -9.11 7.01
C CYS A 115 -15.75 -9.57 8.26
N ARG A 116 -14.57 -10.16 8.08
CA ARG A 116 -13.72 -10.62 9.19
C ARG A 116 -13.46 -9.55 10.25
N ALA A 117 -13.33 -8.29 9.86
CA ALA A 117 -13.19 -7.17 10.78
C ALA A 117 -14.41 -7.01 11.71
N CYS A 118 -15.62 -7.16 11.18
CA CYS A 118 -16.86 -7.13 11.97
C CYS A 118 -17.04 -8.39 12.83
N GLU A 119 -16.56 -9.55 12.38
CA GLU A 119 -16.61 -10.78 13.17
C GLU A 119 -15.72 -10.70 14.41
N ILE A 120 -14.52 -10.14 14.27
CA ILE A 120 -13.57 -9.97 15.38
C ILE A 120 -14.01 -8.86 16.34
N GLY A 121 -14.58 -7.76 15.83
CA GLY A 121 -15.03 -6.63 16.63
C GLY A 121 -16.33 -6.85 17.41
N GLY A 122 -17.06 -7.93 17.12
CA GLY A 122 -18.47 -8.08 17.53
C GLY A 122 -19.41 -7.21 16.70
N LYS A 123 -20.69 -7.60 16.61
CA LYS A 123 -21.71 -6.79 15.94
C LYS A 123 -21.73 -5.39 16.58
N LEU A 124 -21.42 -4.36 15.79
CA LEU A 124 -21.76 -2.97 16.13
C LEU A 124 -23.26 -2.86 16.41
#